data_AF-A0A358HZL3-F1
#
_entry.id   AF-A0A358HZL3-F1
#
_cell.length_a   1.000
_cell.length_b   1.000
_cell.length_c   1.000
_cell.angle_alpha   90.00
_cell.angle_beta   90.00
_cell.angle_gamma   90.00
#
_symmetry.space_group_name_H-M   'P 1'
#
loop_
_entity.id
_entity.type
_entity.pdbx_description
1 polymer ?
#
loop_
_entity_poly.entity_id
_entity_poly.type
_entity_poly.pdbx_seq_one_letter_code
_entity_poly.pdbx_strand_id
1 'polypeptide(L)'
;MARTGKSFAVSMITVCQLMALALWFSATAVLPQLRAEFDLGAVQSSLFTSSVVLGFVLGTVTSAVFGLADRIEPRRFWAVSAIIAATANILILTVPVDGVLVIVLRLVTGVCMAGIYPIGMKMV
;
A
#
# COMPACT_ATOMS: atom_id res chain seq x y z
N MET A 1 -24.91 4.60 -28.07
CA MET A 1 -24.54 3.21 -27.74
C MET A 1 -23.06 3.12 -27.27
N ALA A 2 -22.61 3.93 -26.30
CA ALA A 2 -21.20 3.97 -25.86
C ALA A 2 -20.98 4.13 -24.33
N ARG A 3 -22.03 3.98 -23.50
CA ARG A 3 -21.92 4.14 -22.03
C ARG A 3 -21.43 2.88 -21.29
N THR A 4 -21.48 1.71 -21.93
CA THR A 4 -21.11 0.41 -21.33
C THR A 4 -19.62 0.33 -21.00
N GLY A 5 -18.74 0.93 -21.81
CA GLY A 5 -17.28 0.86 -21.59
C GLY A 5 -16.78 1.71 -20.42
N LYS A 6 -17.28 2.95 -20.28
CA LYS A 6 -16.81 3.87 -19.21
C LYS A 6 -17.21 3.38 -17.82
N SER A 7 -18.48 2.99 -17.64
CA SER A 7 -18.95 2.51 -16.33
C SER A 7 -18.23 1.23 -15.92
N PHE A 8 -17.98 0.31 -16.87
CA PHE A 8 -17.21 -0.89 -16.59
C PHE A 8 -15.77 -0.57 -16.16
N ALA A 9 -15.09 0.33 -16.89
CA ALA A 9 -13.73 0.74 -16.56
C ALA A 9 -13.62 1.38 -15.17
N VAL A 10 -14.53 2.30 -14.82
CA VAL A 10 -14.55 2.95 -13.51
C VAL A 10 -14.84 1.95 -12.39
N SER A 11 -15.80 1.03 -12.59
CA SER A 11 -16.09 -0.03 -11.62
C SER A 11 -14.87 -0.92 -11.40
N MET A 12 -14.18 -1.30 -12.48
CA MET A 12 -12.96 -2.11 -12.41
C MET A 12 -11.86 -1.38 -11.64
N ILE A 13 -11.59 -0.10 -11.97
CA ILE A 13 -10.58 0.71 -11.27
C ILE A 13 -10.95 0.86 -9.78
N THR A 14 -12.23 1.06 -9.46
CA THR A 14 -12.70 1.17 -8.08
C THR A 14 -12.43 -0.11 -7.29
N VAL A 15 -12.73 -1.27 -7.87
CA VAL A 15 -12.46 -2.57 -7.22
C VAL A 15 -10.95 -2.78 -7.04
N CYS A 16 -10.14 -2.48 -8.06
CA CYS A 16 -8.69 -2.53 -7.96
C CYS A 16 -8.15 -1.60 -6.86
N GLN A 17 -8.67 -0.38 -6.77
CA GLN A 17 -8.29 0.60 -5.76
C GLN A 17 -8.67 0.13 -4.35
N LEU A 18 -9.87 -0.45 -4.19
CA LEU A 18 -10.32 -1.04 -2.93
C LEU A 18 -9.36 -2.14 -2.46
N MET A 19 -9.00 -3.06 -3.36
CA MET A 19 -8.07 -4.15 -3.05
C MET A 19 -6.67 -3.63 -2.69
N ALA A 20 -6.16 -2.65 -3.43
CA ALA A 20 -4.86 -2.08 -3.17
C ALA A 20 -4.82 -1.30 -1.83
N LEU A 21 -5.85 -0.51 -1.53
CA LEU A 21 -5.96 0.21 -0.27
C LEU A 21 -6.16 -0.73 0.94
N ALA A 22 -6.73 -1.93 0.74
CA ALA A 22 -6.83 -2.92 1.81
C ALA A 22 -5.45 -3.28 2.42
N LEU A 23 -4.37 -3.22 1.62
CA LEU A 23 -2.99 -3.44 2.10
C LEU A 23 -2.52 -2.38 3.12
N TRP A 24 -3.04 -1.16 3.01
CA TRP A 24 -2.76 -0.10 3.97
C TRP A 24 -3.38 -0.47 5.33
N PHE A 25 -4.67 -0.80 5.31
CA PHE A 25 -5.49 -1.01 6.52
C PHE A 25 -5.32 -2.38 7.17
N SER A 26 -4.83 -3.39 6.42
CA SER A 26 -4.71 -4.78 6.87
C SER A 26 -4.02 -4.90 8.23
N ALA A 27 -2.89 -4.23 8.43
CA ALA A 27 -2.13 -4.31 9.66
C ALA A 27 -2.87 -3.74 10.86
N THR A 28 -3.53 -2.59 10.72
CA THR A 28 -4.31 -2.00 11.83
C THR A 28 -5.48 -2.90 12.20
N ALA A 29 -6.06 -3.59 11.22
CA ALA A 29 -7.17 -4.52 11.44
C ALA A 29 -6.75 -5.79 12.18
N VAL A 30 -5.53 -6.30 11.97
CA VAL A 30 -5.04 -7.54 12.59
C VAL A 30 -4.16 -7.31 13.83
N LEU A 31 -3.76 -6.07 14.11
CA LEU A 31 -2.83 -5.75 15.21
C LEU A 31 -3.31 -6.23 16.60
N PRO A 32 -4.60 -6.10 16.98
CA PRO A 32 -5.06 -6.64 18.27
C PRO A 32 -4.85 -8.15 18.40
N GLN A 33 -5.10 -8.91 17.34
CA GLN A 33 -4.90 -10.36 17.30
C GLN A 33 -3.41 -10.70 17.34
N LEU A 34 -2.58 -9.97 16.60
CA LEU A 34 -1.13 -10.18 16.63
C LEU A 34 -0.54 -9.89 18.02
N ARG A 35 -1.05 -8.89 18.74
CA ARG A 35 -0.64 -8.62 20.12
C ARG A 35 -1.00 -9.76 21.07
N ALA A 36 -2.19 -10.31 20.93
CA ALA A 36 -2.65 -11.42 21.77
C ALA A 36 -1.85 -12.71 21.52
N GLU A 37 -1.51 -12.99 20.26
CA GLU A 37 -0.84 -14.25 19.87
C GLU A 37 0.68 -14.20 20.05
N PHE A 38 1.32 -13.06 19.75
CA PHE A 38 2.78 -12.94 19.70
C PHE A 38 3.37 -12.06 20.82
N ASP A 39 2.57 -11.64 21.79
CA ASP A 39 2.97 -10.74 22.89
C ASP A 39 3.73 -9.48 22.40
N LEU A 40 3.24 -8.88 21.31
CA LEU A 40 3.87 -7.72 20.69
C LEU A 40 3.93 -6.53 21.65
N GLY A 41 5.15 -6.10 21.98
CA GLY A 41 5.39 -4.89 22.75
C GLY A 41 4.78 -3.62 22.13
N ALA A 42 4.62 -2.59 22.97
CA ALA A 42 3.98 -1.32 22.57
C ALA A 42 4.71 -0.63 21.40
N VAL A 43 6.05 -0.60 21.43
CA VAL A 43 6.87 0.02 20.39
C VAL A 43 6.72 -0.72 19.07
N GLN A 44 6.90 -2.04 19.05
CA GLN A 44 6.77 -2.84 17.84
C GLN A 44 5.38 -2.72 17.22
N SER A 45 4.34 -2.74 18.06
CA SER A 45 2.97 -2.52 17.62
C SER A 45 2.74 -1.15 16.99
N SER A 46 3.34 -0.11 17.57
CA SER A 46 3.28 1.25 17.01
C SER A 46 3.99 1.33 15.66
N LEU A 47 5.17 0.71 15.55
CA LEU A 47 5.93 0.64 14.30
C LEU A 47 5.17 -0.13 13.21
N PHE A 48 4.43 -1.18 13.57
CA PHE A 48 3.68 -2.01 12.63
C PHE A 48 2.65 -1.23 11.78
N THR A 49 2.05 -0.19 12.37
CA THR A 49 1.06 0.67 11.71
C THR A 49 1.69 1.96 11.19
N SER A 50 2.51 2.64 12.00
CA SER A 50 3.11 3.93 11.64
C SER A 50 4.11 3.83 10.48
N SER A 51 4.75 2.68 10.28
CA SER A 51 5.72 2.50 9.18
C SER A 51 5.08 2.63 7.80
N VAL A 52 3.81 2.22 7.62
CA VAL A 52 3.11 2.46 6.35
C VAL A 52 2.88 3.96 6.12
N VAL A 53 2.52 4.70 7.17
CA VAL A 53 2.29 6.15 7.07
C VAL A 53 3.60 6.87 6.74
N LEU A 54 4.69 6.53 7.44
CA LEU A 54 6.02 7.05 7.15
C LEU A 54 6.45 6.71 5.72
N GLY A 55 6.25 5.45 5.31
CA GLY A 55 6.55 5.00 3.95
C GLY A 55 5.78 5.80 2.92
N PHE A 56 4.49 6.07 3.14
CA PHE A 56 3.68 6.88 2.24
C PHE A 56 4.23 8.30 2.09
N VAL A 57 4.64 8.94 3.18
CA VAL A 57 5.29 10.26 3.15
C VAL A 57 6.60 10.21 2.36
N LEU A 58 7.47 9.23 2.63
CA LEU A 58 8.72 9.08 1.91
C LEU A 58 8.50 8.84 0.41
N GLY A 59 7.53 7.99 0.06
CA GLY A 59 7.15 7.72 -1.31
C GLY A 59 6.57 8.94 -2.03
N THR A 60 5.75 9.74 -1.34
CA THR A 60 5.18 10.97 -1.93
C THR A 60 6.24 12.04 -2.13
N VAL A 61 7.13 12.26 -1.16
CA VAL A 61 8.27 13.17 -1.30
C VAL A 61 9.17 12.73 -2.46
N THR A 62 9.51 11.44 -2.54
CA THR A 62 10.31 10.89 -3.64
C THR A 62 9.62 11.10 -4.98
N SER A 63 8.33 10.78 -5.07
CA SER A 63 7.52 10.97 -6.28
C SER A 63 7.46 12.45 -6.70
N ALA A 64 7.33 13.37 -5.76
CA ALA A 64 7.29 14.81 -6.02
C ALA A 64 8.65 15.36 -6.49
N VAL A 65 9.75 15.00 -5.81
CA VAL A 65 11.11 15.45 -6.15
C VAL A 65 11.50 15.00 -7.57
N PHE A 66 11.16 13.77 -7.94
CA PHE A 66 11.49 13.22 -9.26
C PHE A 66 10.39 13.43 -10.31
N GLY A 67 9.24 13.99 -9.94
CA GLY A 67 8.07 14.13 -10.81
C GLY A 67 7.54 12.80 -11.35
N LEU A 68 7.64 11.70 -10.59
CA LEU A 68 7.31 10.35 -11.07
C LEU A 68 5.85 10.24 -11.52
N ALA A 69 4.94 10.90 -10.80
CA ALA A 69 3.52 10.92 -11.09
C ALA A 69 3.15 11.56 -12.45
N ASP A 70 4.04 12.37 -13.01
CA ASP A 70 3.84 13.06 -14.28
C ASP A 70 4.72 12.47 -15.41
N ARG A 71 5.81 11.78 -15.04
CA ARG A 71 6.73 11.14 -16.00
C ARG A 71 6.35 9.71 -16.38
N ILE A 72 5.69 8.98 -15.48
CA ILE A 72 5.32 7.57 -15.70
C ILE A 72 3.84 7.49 -16.09
N GLU A 73 3.51 6.66 -17.08
CA GLU A 73 2.12 6.39 -17.46
C GLU A 73 1.29 5.94 -16.23
N PRO A 74 0.17 6.59 -15.88
CA PRO A 74 -0.57 6.34 -14.64
C PRO A 74 -0.95 4.88 -14.41
N ARG A 75 -1.39 4.18 -15.47
CA ARG A 75 -1.78 2.76 -15.38
C ARG A 75 -0.60 1.86 -15.00
N ARG A 76 0.57 2.10 -15.61
CA ARG A 76 1.80 1.34 -15.32
C ARG A 76 2.33 1.65 -13.94
N PHE A 77 2.34 2.93 -13.57
CA PHE A 77 2.83 3.35 -12.26
C PHE A 77 1.98 2.73 -11.14
N TRP A 78 0.66 2.78 -11.28
CA TRP A 78 -0.27 2.17 -10.35
C TRP A 78 -0.09 0.65 -10.28
N ALA A 79 -0.05 -0.04 -11.43
CA ALA A 79 0.06 -1.50 -11.47
C ALA A 79 1.37 -2.02 -10.84
N VAL A 80 2.51 -1.41 -11.19
CA VAL A 80 3.81 -1.79 -10.61
C VAL A 80 3.82 -1.53 -9.10
N SER A 81 3.32 -0.38 -8.66
CA SER A 81 3.23 -0.05 -7.23
C SER A 81 2.35 -1.05 -6.47
N ALA A 82 1.19 -1.41 -7.04
CA ALA A 82 0.28 -2.40 -6.47
C ALA A 82 0.90 -3.80 -6.38
N ILE A 83 1.63 -4.23 -7.41
CA ILE A 83 2.33 -5.54 -7.41
C ILE A 83 3.42 -5.58 -6.34
N ILE A 84 4.24 -4.52 -6.24
CA ILE A 84 5.30 -4.45 -5.22
C ILE A 84 4.67 -4.44 -3.82
N ALA A 85 3.64 -3.64 -3.58
CA ALA A 85 2.93 -3.59 -2.30
C ALA A 85 2.31 -4.95 -1.93
N ALA A 86 1.65 -5.62 -2.88
CA ALA A 86 1.05 -6.93 -2.66
C ALA A 86 2.12 -7.98 -2.34
N THR A 87 3.24 -7.96 -3.06
CA THR A 87 4.37 -8.87 -2.83
C THR A 87 4.99 -8.64 -1.45
N ALA A 88 5.26 -7.38 -1.09
CA ALA A 88 5.76 -7.02 0.23
C ALA A 88 4.81 -7.47 1.35
N ASN A 89 3.50 -7.32 1.14
CA ASN A 89 2.49 -7.78 2.10
C ASN A 89 2.43 -9.31 2.21
N ILE A 90 2.57 -10.06 1.12
CA ILE A 90 2.64 -11.54 1.16
C ILE A 90 3.90 -12.00 1.91
N LEU A 91 5.04 -11.35 1.67
CA LEU A 91 6.31 -11.70 2.32
C LEU A 91 6.30 -11.51 3.84
N ILE A 92 5.37 -10.72 4.40
CA ILE A 92 5.17 -10.61 5.85
C ILE A 92 4.92 -11.99 6.47
N LEU A 93 4.26 -12.91 5.76
CA LEU A 93 3.98 -14.26 6.25
C LEU A 93 5.23 -15.14 6.39
N THR A 94 6.35 -14.73 5.80
CA THR A 94 7.61 -15.49 5.79
C THR A 94 8.61 -15.00 6.82
N VAL A 95 8.30 -13.92 7.55
CA VAL A 95 9.20 -13.30 8.53
C VAL A 95 8.58 -13.26 9.92
N PRO A 96 9.39 -13.25 10.99
CA PRO A 96 8.88 -13.06 12.35
C PRO A 96 8.15 -11.72 12.50
N VAL A 97 6.98 -11.77 13.16
CA VAL A 97 6.09 -10.60 13.34
C VAL A 97 6.70 -9.55 14.29
N ASP A 98 7.58 -9.96 15.19
CA ASP A 98 8.35 -9.12 16.10
C ASP A 98 9.68 -8.63 15.48
N GLY A 99 10.03 -9.10 14.27
CA GLY A 99 11.28 -8.78 13.61
C GLY A 99 11.30 -7.41 12.93
N VAL A 100 12.51 -6.88 12.69
CA VAL A 100 12.71 -5.62 11.95
C VAL A 100 12.27 -5.73 10.48
N LEU A 101 12.40 -6.92 9.88
CA LEU A 101 12.02 -7.14 8.48
C LEU A 101 10.53 -6.89 8.21
N VAL A 102 9.65 -7.21 9.16
CA VAL A 102 8.21 -6.94 8.98
C VAL A 102 7.94 -5.43 8.89
N ILE A 103 8.68 -4.64 9.68
CA ILE A 103 8.59 -3.19 9.69
C ILE A 103 9.09 -2.61 8.37
N VAL A 104 10.18 -3.15 7.82
CA VAL A 104 10.69 -2.78 6.49
C VAL A 104 9.67 -3.13 5.40
N LEU A 105 9.06 -4.32 5.43
CA LEU A 105 8.02 -4.70 4.46
C LEU A 105 6.79 -3.78 4.55
N ARG A 106 6.37 -3.41 5.77
CA ARG A 106 5.32 -2.40 5.99
C ARG A 106 5.72 -1.04 5.43
N LEU A 107 6.96 -0.60 5.65
CA LEU A 107 7.49 0.65 5.09
C LEU A 107 7.42 0.63 3.55
N VAL A 108 7.85 -0.46 2.91
CA VAL A 108 7.78 -0.64 1.45
C VAL A 108 6.34 -0.57 0.94
N THR A 109 5.41 -1.26 1.60
CA THR A 109 3.97 -1.14 1.29
C THR A 109 3.52 0.31 1.36
N GLY A 110 3.96 1.06 2.38
CA GLY A 110 3.70 2.49 2.52
C GLY A 110 4.26 3.31 1.36
N VAL A 111 5.53 3.11 0.98
CA VAL A 111 6.16 3.81 -0.15
C VAL A 111 5.35 3.62 -1.44
N CYS A 112 4.91 2.40 -1.70
CA CYS A 112 4.06 2.08 -2.86
C CYS A 112 2.71 2.80 -2.84
N MET A 113 2.18 3.20 -1.68
CA MET A 113 0.91 3.94 -1.61
C MET A 113 0.99 5.30 -2.32
N ALA A 114 2.17 5.89 -2.48
CA ALA A 114 2.36 7.10 -3.27
C ALA A 114 2.06 6.89 -4.76
N GLY A 115 2.31 5.67 -5.28
CA GLY A 115 1.97 5.26 -6.64
C GLY A 115 0.58 4.65 -6.78
N ILE A 116 -0.11 4.34 -5.67
CA ILE A 116 -1.45 3.73 -5.67
C ILE A 116 -2.53 4.78 -5.41
N TYR A 117 -2.44 5.53 -4.31
CA TYR A 117 -3.53 6.40 -3.87
C TYR A 117 -3.69 7.62 -4.78
N PRO A 118 -2.73 8.57 -4.90
CA PRO A 118 -2.89 9.74 -5.77
C PRO A 118 -3.10 9.37 -7.25
N ILE A 119 -2.39 8.35 -7.74
CA ILE A 119 -2.46 7.91 -9.14
C ILE A 119 -3.79 7.22 -9.43
N GLY A 120 -4.29 6.40 -8.50
CA GLY A 120 -5.62 5.80 -8.58
C GLY A 120 -6.72 6.86 -8.69
N MET A 121 -6.63 7.91 -7.86
CA MET A 121 -7.57 9.04 -7.91
C MET A 121 -7.50 9.83 -9.23
N LYS A 122 -6.35 9.85 -9.93
CA LYS A 122 -6.23 10.45 -11.27
C LYS A 122 -6.90 9.60 -12.37
N MET A 123 -7.12 8.31 -12.15
CA MET A 123 -7.62 7.37 -13.17
C MET A 123 -9.15 7.16 -13.15
N VAL A 124 -9.80 7.44 -12.03
CA VAL A 124 -11.26 7.38 -11.84
C VAL A 124 -11.91 8.64 -12.40
#